data_AF-A0A3N0WH44-F1
#
_entry.id   AF-A0A3N0WH44-F1
#
_cell.length_a   1.000
_cell.length_b   1.000
_cell.length_c   1.000
_cell.angle_alpha   90.00
_cell.angle_beta   90.00
_cell.angle_gamma   90.00
#
_symmetry.space_group_name_H-M   'P 1'
#
loop_
_entity.id
_entity.type
_entity.pdbx_description
1 polymer ?
#
loop_
_entity_poly.entity_id
_entity_poly.type
_entity_poly.pdbx_seq_one_letter_code
_entity_poly.pdbx_strand_id
1 'polypeptide(L)'
;MNTKLPLIFLHFPRTGGYTFHDILKQCFSSENVYSIYGTKEGVVPKYYEDAFLQKSEQEKKMYKYIHGHAHFGLHEFYNEYTYYTLLRNPIKRVISMYGVALKDKSHYLHDIILQNKFTLSDLLYKDVTPEFNNGMTRMLGKRQNGICSEEMFNQALYNFEHYFPVFGITERFLESVALMNIAYGSKVRFFHKQLNTKMTDLSHLMEDKDLIDLIMEKNKYDIKLYEYGVAKFEDLIHQNILKLEKELDCIEKLQSKINWLNKGKLSKKLIPFYMKIYNR
;
A
#
# COMPACT_ATOMS: atom_id res chain seq x y z
N MET A 1 -10.31 18.08 -2.91
CA MET A 1 -10.53 18.30 -1.47
C MET A 1 -9.25 18.92 -0.91
N ASN A 2 -9.28 19.63 0.22
CA ASN A 2 -8.03 20.01 0.87
C ASN A 2 -7.63 18.88 1.82
N THR A 3 -6.36 18.48 1.79
CA THR A 3 -5.84 17.42 2.68
C THR A 3 -5.96 17.87 4.13
N LYS A 4 -6.78 17.16 4.90
CA LYS A 4 -6.83 17.27 6.36
C LYS A 4 -5.72 16.43 6.96
N LEU A 5 -4.99 16.99 7.93
CA LEU A 5 -3.85 16.31 8.56
C LEU A 5 -4.24 15.70 9.91
N PRO A 6 -3.76 14.49 10.24
CA PRO A 6 -2.76 13.74 9.48
C PRO A 6 -3.31 13.05 8.22
N LEU A 7 -2.43 12.90 7.23
CA LEU A 7 -2.63 11.94 6.15
C LEU A 7 -2.26 10.55 6.68
N ILE A 8 -3.23 9.64 6.70
CA ILE A 8 -3.09 8.27 7.15
C ILE A 8 -3.08 7.36 5.92
N PHE A 9 -1.90 6.88 5.54
CA PHE A 9 -1.73 5.92 4.46
C PHE A 9 -1.74 4.49 5.01
N LEU A 10 -2.90 3.84 4.90
CA LEU A 10 -3.08 2.45 5.31
C LEU A 10 -2.42 1.54 4.28
N HIS A 11 -1.19 1.09 4.56
CA HIS A 11 -0.39 0.31 3.63
C HIS A 11 -0.63 -1.18 3.84
N PHE A 12 -1.39 -1.81 2.94
CA PHE A 12 -1.52 -3.27 2.95
C PHE A 12 -0.25 -3.95 2.42
N PRO A 13 0.23 -5.04 3.03
CA PRO A 13 1.37 -5.78 2.53
C PRO A 13 1.23 -6.10 1.05
N ARG A 14 2.27 -5.74 0.29
CA ARG A 14 2.43 -6.02 -1.14
C ARG A 14 1.44 -5.29 -2.06
N THR A 15 0.91 -4.13 -1.69
CA THR A 15 0.09 -3.28 -2.59
C THR A 15 0.84 -2.09 -3.20
N GLY A 16 2.18 -2.19 -3.33
CA GLY A 16 3.00 -1.10 -3.87
C GLY A 16 3.21 0.07 -2.91
N GLY A 17 2.82 -0.07 -1.63
CA GLY A 17 2.88 1.02 -0.67
C GLY A 17 4.29 1.47 -0.28
N TYR A 18 5.35 0.69 -0.50
CA TYR A 18 6.72 1.20 -0.36
C TYR A 18 7.03 2.31 -1.38
N THR A 19 6.73 2.08 -2.66
CA THR A 19 6.91 3.09 -3.71
C THR A 19 6.01 4.30 -3.46
N PHE A 20 4.78 4.05 -3.00
CA PHE A 20 3.85 5.12 -2.66
C PHE A 20 4.28 5.92 -1.42
N HIS A 21 4.86 5.27 -0.43
CA HIS A 21 5.46 5.93 0.73
C HIS A 21 6.66 6.78 0.31
N ASP A 22 7.55 6.26 -0.55
CA ASP A 22 8.71 7.01 -1.07
C ASP A 22 8.31 8.27 -1.82
N ILE A 23 7.15 8.24 -2.47
CA ILE A 23 6.47 9.38 -3.05
C ILE A 23 6.05 10.36 -1.95
N LEU A 24 5.23 9.91 -1.00
CA LEU A 24 4.54 10.81 -0.06
C LEU A 24 5.45 11.42 0.98
N LYS A 25 6.46 10.70 1.44
CA LYS A 25 7.39 11.21 2.44
C LYS A 25 8.11 12.49 1.98
N GLN A 26 8.18 12.74 0.68
CA GLN A 26 8.77 13.98 0.12
C GLN A 26 7.93 15.23 0.41
N CYS A 27 6.65 15.05 0.73
CA CYS A 27 5.71 16.13 1.05
C CYS A 27 5.73 16.52 2.55
N PHE A 28 6.46 15.78 3.39
CA PHE A 28 6.48 15.97 4.84
C PHE A 28 7.92 16.05 5.35
N SER A 29 8.14 16.81 6.43
CA SER A 29 9.42 16.75 7.14
C SER A 29 9.51 15.46 7.97
N SER A 30 10.73 14.92 8.11
CA SER A 30 10.95 13.61 8.72
C SER A 30 10.38 13.47 10.14
N GLU A 31 10.41 14.56 10.91
CA GLU A 31 9.89 14.63 12.28
C GLU A 31 8.35 14.62 12.35
N ASN A 32 7.67 14.93 11.24
CA ASN A 32 6.21 14.82 11.15
C ASN A 32 5.75 13.48 10.54
N VAL A 33 6.65 12.53 10.28
CA VAL A 33 6.32 11.21 9.72
C VAL A 33 6.39 10.13 10.80
N TYR A 34 5.34 9.32 10.92
CA TYR A 34 5.34 8.12 11.74
C TYR A 34 5.12 6.86 10.91
N SER A 35 5.91 5.83 11.20
CA SER A 35 5.98 4.60 10.42
C SER A 35 5.59 3.39 11.28
N ILE A 36 4.51 2.72 10.89
CA ILE A 36 3.96 1.53 11.54
C ILE A 36 4.46 0.29 10.79
N TYR A 37 5.68 -0.14 11.12
CA TYR A 37 6.25 -1.42 10.67
C TYR A 37 6.79 -2.18 11.88
N GLY A 38 6.88 -3.50 11.79
CA GLY A 38 7.45 -4.32 12.86
C GLY A 38 8.85 -3.88 13.25
N THR A 39 9.13 -3.87 14.56
CA THR A 39 10.48 -3.64 15.07
C THR A 39 11.34 -4.88 14.85
N LYS A 40 12.64 -4.67 14.59
CA LYS A 40 13.64 -5.75 14.45
C LYS A 40 14.11 -6.30 15.81
N GLU A 41 13.47 -5.92 16.91
CA GLU A 41 13.98 -6.05 18.28
C GLU A 41 13.53 -7.35 18.98
N GLY A 42 13.20 -8.40 18.21
CA GLY A 42 12.93 -9.74 18.75
C GLY A 42 11.58 -9.91 19.46
N VAL A 43 10.84 -8.83 19.72
CA VAL A 43 9.43 -8.88 20.12
C VAL A 43 8.59 -8.59 18.88
N VAL A 44 8.00 -9.61 18.27
CA VAL A 44 7.01 -9.42 17.20
C VAL A 44 5.74 -8.89 17.87
N PRO A 45 5.37 -7.61 17.67
CA PRO A 45 4.12 -7.10 18.21
C PRO A 45 2.98 -7.91 17.61
N LYS A 46 1.96 -8.25 18.41
CA LYS A 46 0.76 -8.91 17.88
C LYS A 46 0.13 -8.07 16.76
N TYR A 47 0.23 -6.75 16.87
CA TYR A 47 -0.16 -5.78 15.85
C TYR A 47 0.87 -4.66 15.78
N TYR A 48 1.28 -4.28 14.56
CA TYR A 48 2.37 -3.31 14.37
C TYR A 48 2.03 -1.92 14.92
N GLU A 49 0.75 -1.55 14.94
CA GLU A 49 0.27 -0.28 15.46
C GLU A 49 0.31 -0.16 16.99
N ASP A 50 0.56 -1.24 17.75
CA ASP A 50 0.55 -1.20 19.22
C ASP A 50 1.50 -0.13 19.79
N ALA A 51 2.68 0.04 19.17
CA ALA A 51 3.65 1.07 19.57
C ALA A 51 3.14 2.50 19.34
N PHE A 52 2.31 2.71 18.31
CA PHE A 52 1.67 4.00 18.05
C PHE A 52 0.58 4.29 19.08
N LEU A 53 -0.24 3.28 19.41
CA LEU A 53 -1.36 3.41 20.34
C LEU A 53 -0.90 3.82 21.75
N GLN A 54 0.29 3.38 22.16
CA GLN A 54 0.91 3.71 23.45
C GLN A 54 1.47 5.13 23.56
N LYS A 55 1.57 5.87 22.44
CA LYS A 55 2.05 7.26 22.47
C LYS A 55 1.08 8.20 23.16
N SER A 56 1.62 9.25 23.76
CA SER A 56 0.81 10.35 24.30
C SER A 56 0.02 11.07 23.21
N GLU A 57 -1.09 11.68 23.58
CA GLU A 57 -1.89 12.50 22.65
C GLU A 57 -1.08 13.68 22.08
N GLN A 58 -0.16 14.23 22.86
CA GLN A 58 0.76 15.27 22.40
C GLN A 58 1.69 14.74 21.29
N GLU A 59 2.28 13.55 21.46
CA GLU A 59 3.13 12.93 20.43
C GLU A 59 2.34 12.60 19.18
N LYS A 60 1.14 12.01 19.30
CA LYS A 60 0.30 11.65 18.15
C LYS A 60 -0.03 12.87 17.28
N LYS A 61 -0.29 14.03 17.91
CA LYS A 61 -0.58 15.30 17.21
C LYS A 61 0.61 15.90 16.46
N MET A 62 1.84 15.47 16.75
CA MET A 62 3.04 15.93 16.03
C MET A 62 3.13 15.31 14.64
N TYR A 63 2.50 14.17 14.39
CA TYR A 63 2.57 13.49 13.12
C TYR A 63 1.55 14.07 12.14
N LYS A 64 2.03 14.42 10.95
CA LYS A 64 1.23 14.88 9.80
C LYS A 64 1.08 13.80 8.74
N TYR A 65 1.95 12.81 8.75
CA TYR A 65 1.88 11.65 7.86
C TYR A 65 2.12 10.38 8.66
N ILE A 66 1.14 9.49 8.66
CA ILE A 66 1.19 8.21 9.35
C ILE A 66 1.02 7.13 8.28
N HIS A 67 1.93 6.15 8.25
CA HIS A 67 1.85 5.09 7.26
C HIS A 67 2.35 3.77 7.80
N GLY A 68 1.90 2.67 7.18
CA GLY A 68 2.43 1.35 7.46
C GLY A 68 1.34 0.30 7.57
N HIS A 69 1.74 -0.87 8.07
CA HIS A 69 0.87 -2.04 8.22
C HIS A 69 0.05 -1.89 9.51
N ALA A 70 -1.08 -1.20 9.45
CA ALA A 70 -1.99 -1.01 10.59
C ALA A 70 -3.40 -1.48 10.25
N HIS A 71 -4.21 -1.75 11.28
CA HIS A 71 -5.66 -1.82 11.09
C HIS A 71 -6.27 -0.42 10.95
N PHE A 72 -7.41 -0.36 10.28
CA PHE A 72 -8.25 0.83 10.26
C PHE A 72 -8.64 1.25 11.69
N GLY A 73 -8.77 2.57 11.92
CA GLY A 73 -9.12 3.13 13.24
C GLY A 73 -8.12 4.17 13.77
N LEU A 74 -6.96 4.37 13.14
CA LEU A 74 -5.98 5.38 13.56
C LEU A 74 -6.53 6.82 13.61
N HIS A 75 -7.60 7.11 12.89
CA HIS A 75 -8.27 8.41 12.90
C HIS A 75 -8.99 8.73 14.21
N GLU A 76 -9.29 7.75 15.07
CA GLU A 76 -10.00 7.95 16.34
C GLU A 76 -9.26 8.92 17.29
N PHE A 77 -7.97 9.15 17.07
CA PHE A 77 -7.13 10.09 17.83
C PHE A 77 -7.10 11.52 17.23
N TYR A 78 -7.86 11.78 16.17
CA TYR A 78 -7.80 13.03 15.40
C TYR A 78 -9.19 13.57 15.05
N ASN A 79 -9.37 14.88 15.20
CA ASN A 79 -10.61 15.56 14.79
C ASN A 79 -10.68 15.76 13.26
N GLU A 80 -9.52 15.87 12.62
CA GLU A 80 -9.38 16.03 11.18
C GLU A 80 -8.32 15.05 10.68
N TYR A 81 -8.57 14.42 9.55
CA TYR A 81 -7.67 13.43 8.97
C TYR A 81 -8.03 13.18 7.51
N THR A 82 -7.10 12.58 6.78
CA THR A 82 -7.33 12.08 5.43
C THR A 82 -6.84 10.64 5.38
N TYR A 83 -7.69 9.71 4.93
CA TYR A 83 -7.23 8.36 4.62
C TYR A 83 -6.83 8.23 3.16
N TYR A 84 -5.85 7.37 2.91
CA TYR A 84 -5.54 6.88 1.59
C TYR A 84 -5.05 5.44 1.67
N THR A 85 -5.27 4.67 0.62
CA THR A 85 -4.72 3.31 0.49
C THR A 85 -4.53 2.92 -0.97
N LEU A 86 -3.83 1.81 -1.19
CA LEU A 86 -3.73 1.14 -2.48
C LEU A 86 -4.28 -0.28 -2.34
N LEU A 87 -5.24 -0.63 -3.19
CA LEU A 87 -5.67 -2.01 -3.39
C LEU A 87 -4.80 -2.69 -4.45
N ARG A 88 -4.79 -4.02 -4.47
CA ARG A 88 -4.11 -4.83 -5.48
C ARG A 88 -4.93 -6.08 -5.75
N ASN A 89 -4.83 -6.61 -6.97
CA ASN A 89 -5.43 -7.90 -7.28
C ASN A 89 -4.98 -8.96 -6.24
N PRO A 90 -5.91 -9.63 -5.53
CA PRO A 90 -5.57 -10.49 -4.39
C PRO A 90 -4.64 -11.64 -4.74
N ILE A 91 -4.82 -12.24 -5.93
CA ILE A 91 -3.97 -13.32 -6.43
C ILE A 91 -2.53 -12.81 -6.61
N LYS A 92 -2.37 -11.71 -7.36
CA LYS A 92 -1.05 -11.09 -7.57
C LYS A 92 -0.41 -10.63 -6.26
N ARG A 93 -1.21 -10.18 -5.28
CA ARG A 93 -0.75 -9.77 -3.95
C ARG A 93 -0.15 -10.97 -3.19
N VAL A 94 -0.89 -12.07 -3.11
CA VAL A 94 -0.49 -13.30 -2.39
C VAL A 94 0.78 -13.91 -2.99
N ILE A 95 0.85 -14.07 -4.31
CA ILE A 95 2.05 -14.57 -5.00
C ILE A 95 3.25 -13.64 -4.76
N SER A 96 3.02 -12.32 -4.81
CA SER A 96 4.09 -11.34 -4.55
C SER A 96 4.57 -11.35 -3.10
N MET A 97 3.73 -11.74 -2.16
CA MET A 97 4.09 -11.90 -0.75
C MET A 97 4.98 -13.12 -0.55
N TYR A 98 4.57 -14.25 -1.12
CA TYR A 98 5.36 -15.48 -1.12
C TYR A 98 6.75 -15.25 -1.72
N GLY A 99 6.82 -14.60 -2.89
CA GLY A 99 8.11 -14.31 -3.54
C GLY A 99 9.05 -13.43 -2.71
N VAL A 100 8.51 -12.51 -1.89
CA VAL A 100 9.35 -11.71 -0.98
C VAL A 100 9.77 -12.52 0.24
N ALA A 101 8.86 -13.28 0.85
CA ALA A 101 9.19 -14.15 1.97
C ALA A 101 10.28 -15.18 1.60
N LEU A 102 10.26 -15.71 0.37
CA LEU A 102 11.30 -16.60 -0.15
C LEU A 102 12.67 -15.92 -0.33
N LYS A 103 12.70 -14.62 -0.64
CA LYS A 103 13.92 -13.94 -1.07
C LYS A 103 14.59 -13.12 0.03
N ASP A 104 13.80 -12.44 0.84
CA ASP A 104 14.29 -11.51 1.86
C ASP A 104 14.60 -12.26 3.14
N LYS A 105 15.89 -12.42 3.43
CA LYS A 105 16.39 -13.09 4.64
C LYS A 105 15.94 -12.43 5.94
N SER A 106 15.51 -11.16 5.88
CA SER A 106 14.99 -10.45 7.05
C SER A 106 13.47 -10.58 7.21
N HIS A 107 12.79 -11.21 6.27
CA HIS A 107 11.36 -11.45 6.35
C HIS A 107 11.06 -12.55 7.38
N TYR A 108 10.09 -12.33 8.26
CA TYR A 108 9.82 -13.24 9.39
C TYR A 108 9.43 -14.67 8.97
N LEU A 109 8.86 -14.83 7.77
CA LEU A 109 8.53 -16.14 7.18
C LEU A 109 9.70 -16.83 6.44
N HIS A 110 10.84 -16.17 6.23
CA HIS A 110 11.90 -16.70 5.37
C HIS A 110 12.41 -18.06 5.86
N ASP A 111 12.84 -18.11 7.12
CA ASP A 111 13.36 -19.33 7.72
C ASP A 111 12.27 -20.39 7.88
N ILE A 112 11.04 -19.98 8.22
CA ILE A 112 9.88 -20.88 8.35
C ILE A 112 9.63 -21.60 7.02
N ILE A 113 9.62 -20.86 5.90
CA ILE A 113 9.38 -21.42 4.57
C ILE A 113 10.51 -22.38 4.17
N LEU A 114 11.77 -21.95 4.32
CA LEU A 114 12.91 -22.75 3.83
C LEU A 114 13.15 -24.01 4.67
N GLN A 115 13.06 -23.93 6.00
CA GLN A 115 13.30 -25.08 6.87
C GLN A 115 12.21 -26.14 6.73
N ASN A 116 10.96 -25.72 6.58
CA ASN A 116 9.83 -26.64 6.40
C ASN A 116 9.57 -27.02 4.94
N LYS A 117 10.29 -26.40 3.99
CA LYS A 117 10.08 -26.54 2.54
C LYS A 117 8.63 -26.24 2.12
N PHE A 118 8.01 -25.24 2.76
CA PHE A 118 6.62 -24.90 2.47
C PHE A 118 6.47 -24.32 1.07
N THR A 119 5.52 -24.88 0.31
CA THR A 119 4.97 -24.27 -0.90
C THR A 119 3.99 -23.15 -0.55
N LEU A 120 3.55 -22.37 -1.54
CA LEU A 120 2.49 -21.39 -1.32
C LEU A 120 1.18 -22.07 -0.88
N SER A 121 0.85 -23.24 -1.44
CA SER A 121 -0.30 -24.03 -1.01
C SER A 121 -0.20 -24.44 0.45
N ASP A 122 0.98 -24.84 0.93
CA ASP A 122 1.19 -25.17 2.35
C ASP A 122 0.91 -23.97 3.26
N LEU A 123 1.37 -22.78 2.88
CA LEU A 123 1.13 -21.55 3.65
C LEU A 123 -0.37 -21.22 3.77
N LEU A 124 -1.12 -21.47 2.69
CA LEU A 124 -2.57 -21.23 2.62
C LEU A 124 -3.38 -22.29 3.37
N TYR A 125 -3.01 -23.56 3.27
CA TYR A 125 -3.71 -24.65 3.97
C TYR A 125 -3.45 -24.65 5.47
N LYS A 126 -2.21 -24.36 5.88
CA LYS A 126 -1.80 -24.35 7.29
C LYS A 126 -2.12 -23.02 7.99
N ASP A 127 -2.68 -22.06 7.26
CA ASP A 127 -3.02 -20.71 7.75
C ASP A 127 -1.88 -20.09 8.59
N VAL A 128 -0.63 -20.20 8.09
CA VAL A 128 0.60 -19.84 8.81
C VAL A 128 0.60 -18.39 9.28
N THR A 129 -0.06 -17.51 8.53
CA THR A 129 -0.25 -16.10 8.88
C THR A 129 -1.52 -15.56 8.22
N PRO A 130 -2.29 -14.70 8.92
CA PRO A 130 -3.49 -14.08 8.37
C PRO A 130 -3.20 -13.18 7.16
N GLU A 131 -1.95 -12.76 6.91
CA GLU A 131 -1.62 -11.91 5.75
C GLU A 131 -1.91 -12.58 4.40
N PHE A 132 -1.91 -13.92 4.35
CA PHE A 132 -2.19 -14.72 3.14
C PHE A 132 -3.70 -14.96 2.90
N ASN A 133 -4.55 -14.60 3.86
CA ASN A 133 -5.99 -14.89 3.85
C ASN A 133 -6.78 -13.62 4.15
N ASN A 134 -7.39 -13.04 3.12
CA ASN A 134 -8.22 -11.82 3.21
C ASN A 134 -7.48 -10.65 3.89
N GLY A 135 -6.19 -10.49 3.59
CA GLY A 135 -5.31 -9.54 4.27
C GLY A 135 -5.75 -8.08 4.15
N MET A 136 -6.24 -7.64 2.98
CA MET A 136 -6.74 -6.26 2.81
C MET A 136 -8.03 -6.04 3.60
N THR A 137 -8.96 -6.99 3.53
CA THR A 137 -10.23 -6.98 4.25
C THR A 137 -10.02 -6.93 5.76
N ARG A 138 -9.12 -7.77 6.29
CA ARG A 138 -8.80 -7.80 7.73
C ARG A 138 -8.26 -6.45 8.21
N MET A 139 -7.37 -5.83 7.45
CA MET A 139 -6.79 -4.54 7.81
C MET A 139 -7.79 -3.40 7.69
N LEU A 140 -8.71 -3.43 6.72
CA LEU A 140 -9.76 -2.42 6.57
C LEU A 140 -10.92 -2.57 7.54
N GLY A 141 -11.20 -3.79 7.99
CA GLY A 141 -12.23 -4.07 8.97
C GLY A 141 -11.81 -3.60 10.36
N LYS A 142 -11.97 -4.49 11.34
CA LYS A 142 -11.59 -4.22 12.73
C LYS A 142 -10.48 -5.17 13.15
N ARG A 143 -9.64 -4.72 14.09
CA ARG A 143 -8.66 -5.55 14.80
C ARG A 143 -9.37 -6.74 15.46
N GLN A 144 -9.30 -7.91 14.81
CA GLN A 144 -9.95 -9.14 15.26
C GLN A 144 -9.13 -10.37 14.83
N ASN A 145 -9.05 -11.35 15.72
CA ASN A 145 -8.39 -12.64 15.44
C ASN A 145 -9.41 -13.66 14.92
N GLY A 146 -8.91 -14.71 14.26
CA GLY A 146 -9.71 -15.83 13.80
C GLY A 146 -10.14 -15.72 12.34
N ILE A 147 -11.25 -16.38 12.00
CA ILE A 147 -11.75 -16.48 10.64
C ILE A 147 -12.21 -15.09 10.16
N CYS A 148 -11.84 -14.71 8.95
CA CYS A 148 -12.42 -13.52 8.31
C CYS A 148 -13.88 -13.85 7.99
N SER A 149 -14.80 -13.24 8.74
CA SER A 149 -16.24 -13.45 8.58
C SER A 149 -16.83 -12.52 7.53
N GLU A 150 -18.06 -12.80 7.11
CA GLU A 150 -18.82 -11.88 6.26
C GLU A 150 -19.09 -10.54 6.97
N GLU A 151 -19.31 -10.56 8.29
CA GLU A 151 -19.42 -9.35 9.11
C GLU A 151 -18.15 -8.49 9.02
N MET A 152 -16.96 -9.11 9.11
CA MET A 152 -15.69 -8.40 8.94
C MET A 152 -15.56 -7.79 7.55
N PHE A 153 -16.00 -8.51 6.51
CA PHE A 153 -16.03 -7.99 5.14
C PHE A 153 -16.98 -6.80 5.00
N ASN A 154 -18.20 -6.89 5.54
CA ASN A 154 -19.17 -5.81 5.49
C ASN A 154 -18.66 -4.57 6.23
N GLN A 155 -17.99 -4.75 7.38
CA GLN A 155 -17.34 -3.65 8.09
C GLN A 155 -16.19 -3.03 7.29
N ALA A 156 -15.35 -3.87 6.66
CA ALA A 156 -14.26 -3.40 5.82
C ALA A 156 -14.76 -2.60 4.61
N LEU A 157 -15.84 -3.07 3.97
CA LEU A 157 -16.48 -2.38 2.85
C LEU A 157 -17.08 -1.05 3.31
N TYR A 158 -17.82 -1.04 4.43
CA TYR A 158 -18.34 0.20 5.02
C TYR A 158 -17.21 1.20 5.31
N ASN A 159 -16.13 0.77 5.97
CA ASN A 159 -14.98 1.61 6.26
C ASN A 159 -14.34 2.15 4.98
N PHE A 160 -14.21 1.31 3.96
CA PHE A 160 -13.67 1.70 2.66
C PHE A 160 -14.53 2.79 2.00
N GLU A 161 -15.84 2.58 1.91
CA GLU A 161 -16.78 3.52 1.29
C GLU A 161 -16.84 4.88 1.99
N HIS A 162 -16.81 4.89 3.33
CA HIS A 162 -17.07 6.10 4.11
C HIS A 162 -15.82 6.93 4.35
N TYR A 163 -14.64 6.29 4.44
CA TYR A 163 -13.42 6.96 4.88
C TYR A 163 -12.37 7.13 3.79
N PHE A 164 -12.49 6.41 2.66
CA PHE A 164 -11.54 6.49 1.55
C PHE A 164 -12.21 7.10 0.30
N PRO A 165 -12.51 8.41 0.30
CA PRO A 165 -13.15 9.07 -0.84
C PRO A 165 -12.30 9.00 -2.10
N VAL A 166 -10.97 8.86 -1.94
CA VAL A 166 -10.02 8.56 -3.01
C VAL A 166 -9.02 7.52 -2.50
N PHE A 167 -8.69 6.57 -3.37
CA PHE A 167 -7.75 5.48 -3.16
C PHE A 167 -7.09 5.13 -4.50
N GLY A 168 -6.13 4.21 -4.49
CA GLY A 168 -5.49 3.74 -5.72
C GLY A 168 -5.60 2.24 -5.96
N ILE A 169 -5.31 1.86 -7.21
CA ILE A 169 -5.16 0.48 -7.67
C ILE A 169 -3.71 0.28 -8.09
N THR A 170 -3.04 -0.73 -7.51
CA THR A 170 -1.62 -1.00 -7.75
C THR A 170 -1.32 -1.21 -9.23
N GLU A 171 -2.21 -1.89 -9.95
CA GLU A 171 -2.09 -2.15 -11.39
C GLU A 171 -2.22 -0.88 -12.25
N ARG A 172 -2.88 0.17 -11.72
CA ARG A 172 -3.10 1.48 -12.33
C ARG A 172 -2.37 2.58 -11.54
N PHE A 173 -1.07 2.34 -11.31
CA PHE A 173 -0.29 3.14 -10.36
C PHE A 173 -0.16 4.61 -10.75
N LEU A 174 0.02 4.91 -12.04
CA LEU A 174 0.14 6.30 -12.50
C LEU A 174 -1.17 7.05 -12.31
N GLU A 175 -2.29 6.44 -12.66
CA GLU A 175 -3.62 7.01 -12.44
C GLU A 175 -3.92 7.17 -10.95
N SER A 176 -3.46 6.24 -10.11
CA SER A 176 -3.57 6.34 -8.66
C SER A 176 -2.81 7.55 -8.10
N VAL A 177 -1.58 7.79 -8.56
CA VAL A 177 -0.81 8.98 -8.17
C VAL A 177 -1.48 10.27 -8.66
N ALA A 178 -1.97 10.26 -9.91
CA ALA A 178 -2.65 11.41 -10.49
C ALA A 178 -3.96 11.76 -9.74
N LEU A 179 -4.80 10.77 -9.45
CA LEU A 179 -6.02 10.96 -8.65
C LEU A 179 -5.70 11.48 -7.26
N MET A 180 -4.64 10.98 -6.62
CA MET A 180 -4.22 11.52 -5.33
C MET A 180 -3.83 13.00 -5.43
N ASN A 181 -3.04 13.39 -6.44
CA ASN A 181 -2.67 14.79 -6.64
C ASN A 181 -3.88 15.69 -6.88
N ILE A 182 -4.85 15.22 -7.67
CA ILE A 182 -6.10 15.93 -7.92
C ILE A 182 -6.91 16.08 -6.63
N ALA A 183 -6.97 15.01 -5.84
CA ALA A 183 -7.77 14.94 -4.62
C ALA A 183 -7.21 15.79 -3.49
N TYR A 184 -5.88 15.81 -3.34
CA TYR A 184 -5.18 16.23 -2.13
C TYR A 184 -4.12 17.32 -2.38
N GLY A 185 -3.88 17.70 -3.63
CA GLY A 185 -2.91 18.74 -3.98
C GLY A 185 -1.47 18.38 -3.63
N SER A 186 -1.15 17.09 -3.50
CA SER A 186 0.17 16.58 -3.06
C SER A 186 1.33 16.92 -4.01
N LYS A 187 1.04 17.39 -5.24
CA LYS A 187 2.00 17.79 -6.30
C LYS A 187 3.10 16.74 -6.54
N VAL A 188 2.81 15.46 -6.35
CA VAL A 188 3.79 14.38 -6.57
C VAL A 188 3.96 14.18 -8.06
N ARG A 189 5.12 14.53 -8.61
CA ARG A 189 5.34 14.45 -10.06
C ARG A 189 6.47 13.53 -10.49
N PHE A 190 7.21 12.98 -9.54
CA PHE A 190 8.28 12.04 -9.82
C PHE A 190 8.37 10.96 -8.76
N PHE A 191 8.71 9.77 -9.22
CA PHE A 191 9.17 8.71 -8.34
C PHE A 191 10.17 7.82 -9.04
N HIS A 192 11.12 7.34 -8.24
CA HIS A 192 11.91 6.20 -8.68
C HIS A 192 10.98 5.00 -8.62
N LYS A 193 10.41 4.60 -9.75
CA LYS A 193 9.77 3.30 -9.88
C LYS A 193 10.88 2.30 -9.59
N GLN A 194 11.00 1.82 -8.36
CA GLN A 194 11.59 0.52 -8.12
C GLN A 194 10.63 -0.46 -8.78
N LEU A 195 10.76 -0.59 -10.11
CA LEU A 195 10.29 -1.77 -10.80
C LEU A 195 10.83 -2.93 -9.96
N ASN A 196 9.97 -3.91 -9.68
CA ASN A 196 10.32 -5.14 -8.97
C ASN A 196 11.36 -5.97 -9.76
N THR A 197 12.47 -5.38 -10.21
CA THR A 197 13.57 -5.97 -10.97
C THR A 197 14.33 -7.02 -10.16
N LYS A 198 13.90 -7.26 -8.92
CA LYS A 198 14.41 -8.27 -8.01
C LYS A 198 13.30 -9.17 -7.46
N MET A 199 12.09 -9.23 -8.04
CA MET A 199 11.15 -10.27 -7.64
C MET A 199 11.60 -11.64 -8.14
N THR A 200 11.40 -12.68 -7.32
CA THR A 200 11.48 -14.07 -7.78
C THR A 200 10.50 -14.25 -8.92
N ASP A 201 10.94 -14.83 -10.03
CA ASP A 201 10.03 -15.19 -11.11
C ASP A 201 9.14 -16.34 -10.64
N LEU A 202 7.88 -16.01 -10.41
CA LEU A 202 6.83 -16.92 -9.96
C LEU A 202 5.67 -16.95 -10.95
N SER A 203 5.94 -16.62 -12.23
CA SER A 203 4.95 -16.66 -13.31
C SER A 203 4.28 -18.02 -13.44
N HIS A 204 5.04 -19.11 -13.30
CA HIS A 204 4.52 -20.48 -13.29
C HIS A 204 3.40 -20.72 -12.24
N LEU A 205 3.42 -20.02 -11.09
CA LEU A 205 2.36 -20.15 -10.08
C LEU A 205 1.02 -19.56 -10.56
N MET A 206 1.04 -18.67 -11.56
CA MET A 206 -0.19 -18.14 -12.15
C MET A 206 -0.83 -19.10 -13.16
N GLU A 207 -0.09 -20.12 -13.60
CA GLU A 207 -0.56 -21.15 -14.55
C GLU A 207 -1.14 -22.37 -13.82
N ASP A 208 -0.86 -22.51 -12.52
CA ASP A 208 -1.39 -23.57 -11.66
C ASP A 208 -2.82 -23.26 -11.22
N LYS A 209 -3.79 -23.88 -11.91
CA LYS A 209 -5.22 -23.65 -11.67
C LYS A 209 -5.65 -24.03 -10.24
N ASP A 210 -5.17 -25.14 -9.71
CA ASP A 210 -5.57 -25.61 -8.37
C ASP A 210 -5.07 -24.65 -7.28
N LEU A 211 -3.86 -24.13 -7.45
CA LEU A 211 -3.33 -23.08 -6.59
C LEU A 211 -4.13 -21.77 -6.71
N ILE A 212 -4.49 -21.36 -7.94
CA ILE A 212 -5.31 -20.16 -8.15
C ILE A 212 -6.68 -20.30 -7.47
N ASP A 213 -7.36 -21.43 -7.65
CA ASP A 213 -8.66 -21.70 -7.03
C ASP A 213 -8.54 -21.66 -5.49
N LEU A 214 -7.48 -22.24 -4.92
CA LEU A 214 -7.19 -22.17 -3.48
C LEU A 214 -6.94 -20.74 -3.00
N ILE A 215 -6.15 -19.94 -3.74
CA ILE A 215 -5.91 -18.53 -3.39
C ILE A 215 -7.23 -17.77 -3.41
N MET A 216 -8.08 -18.01 -4.42
CA MET A 216 -9.38 -17.38 -4.54
C MET A 216 -10.31 -17.74 -3.39
N GLU A 217 -10.37 -19.02 -3.00
CA GLU A 217 -11.15 -19.47 -1.85
C GLU A 217 -10.69 -18.78 -0.56
N LYS A 218 -9.38 -18.81 -0.28
CA LYS A 218 -8.78 -18.23 0.93
C LYS A 218 -8.81 -16.69 0.94
N ASN A 219 -9.05 -16.04 -0.20
CA ASN A 219 -9.10 -14.58 -0.34
C ASN A 219 -10.42 -14.08 -0.93
N LYS A 220 -11.52 -14.82 -0.75
CA LYS A 220 -12.83 -14.48 -1.34
C LYS A 220 -13.34 -13.08 -0.99
N TYR A 221 -13.04 -12.57 0.20
CA TYR A 221 -13.46 -11.22 0.61
C TYR A 221 -12.53 -10.15 0.07
N ASP A 222 -11.22 -10.42 -0.01
CA ASP A 222 -10.28 -9.54 -0.71
C ASP A 222 -10.64 -9.43 -2.21
N ILE A 223 -11.15 -10.51 -2.82
CA ILE A 223 -11.65 -10.49 -4.21
C ILE A 223 -12.85 -9.58 -4.34
N LYS A 224 -13.89 -9.79 -3.51
CA LYS A 224 -15.08 -8.92 -3.51
C LYS A 224 -14.73 -7.45 -3.28
N LEU A 225 -13.84 -7.17 -2.32
CA LEU A 225 -13.37 -5.83 -2.02
C LEU A 225 -12.60 -5.22 -3.21
N TYR A 226 -11.74 -6.00 -3.85
CA TYR A 226 -10.96 -5.53 -5.00
C TYR A 226 -11.85 -5.24 -6.21
N GLU A 227 -12.80 -6.13 -6.53
CA GLU A 227 -13.76 -5.92 -7.62
C GLU A 227 -14.60 -4.66 -7.39
N TYR A 228 -15.11 -4.48 -6.17
CA TYR A 228 -15.79 -3.25 -5.77
C TYR A 228 -14.90 -2.02 -5.94
N GLY A 229 -13.66 -2.09 -5.43
CA GLY A 229 -12.69 -1.02 -5.53
C GLY A 229 -12.33 -0.65 -6.97
N VAL A 230 -12.19 -1.63 -7.86
CA VAL A 230 -11.93 -1.40 -9.29
C VAL A 230 -13.12 -0.68 -9.93
N ALA A 231 -14.35 -1.11 -9.69
CA ALA A 231 -15.54 -0.44 -10.22
C ALA A 231 -15.62 1.02 -9.76
N LYS A 232 -15.41 1.27 -8.46
CA LYS A 232 -15.36 2.64 -7.91
C LYS A 232 -14.18 3.46 -8.43
N PHE A 233 -13.04 2.82 -8.70
CA PHE A 233 -11.90 3.49 -9.28
C PHE A 233 -12.21 3.99 -10.69
N GLU A 234 -12.90 3.20 -11.52
CA GLU A 234 -13.35 3.66 -12.84
C GLU A 234 -14.31 4.85 -12.73
N ASP A 235 -15.23 4.85 -11.76
CA ASP A 235 -16.08 6.01 -11.49
C ASP A 235 -15.26 7.26 -11.16
N LEU A 236 -14.24 7.13 -10.29
CA LEU A 236 -13.33 8.22 -9.94
C LEU A 236 -12.56 8.75 -11.15
N ILE A 237 -12.12 7.85 -12.03
CA ILE A 237 -11.43 8.20 -13.28
C ILE A 237 -12.37 8.99 -14.19
N HIS A 238 -13.59 8.50 -14.43
CA HIS A 238 -14.58 9.18 -15.28
C HIS A 238 -14.95 10.56 -14.73
N GLN A 239 -15.16 10.68 -13.42
CA GLN A 239 -15.49 11.96 -12.77
C GLN A 239 -14.35 12.99 -12.86
N ASN A 240 -13.10 12.55 -13.03
CA ASN A 240 -11.92 13.42 -13.05
C ASN A 240 -11.19 13.42 -14.39
N ILE A 241 -11.77 12.88 -15.47
CA ILE A 241 -11.05 12.54 -16.71
C ILE A 241 -10.19 13.68 -17.26
N LEU A 242 -10.74 14.89 -17.39
CA LEU A 242 -10.02 16.06 -17.93
C LEU A 242 -8.87 16.53 -17.03
N LYS A 243 -9.01 16.40 -15.71
CA LYS A 243 -7.95 16.74 -14.75
C LYS A 243 -6.89 15.65 -14.73
N LEU A 244 -7.32 14.40 -14.85
CA LEU A 244 -6.48 13.22 -14.87
C LEU A 244 -5.54 13.22 -16.07
N GLU A 245 -6.06 13.45 -17.29
CA GLU A 245 -5.25 13.52 -18.51
C GLU A 245 -4.14 14.57 -18.39
N LYS A 246 -4.48 15.76 -17.87
CA LYS A 246 -3.50 16.84 -17.65
C LYS A 246 -2.45 16.43 -16.61
N GLU A 247 -2.87 15.82 -15.51
CA GLU A 247 -1.95 15.41 -14.45
C GLU A 247 -1.04 14.27 -14.91
N LEU A 248 -1.56 13.30 -15.67
CA LEU A 248 -0.79 12.19 -16.26
C LEU A 248 0.25 12.71 -17.25
N ASP A 249 -0.13 13.62 -18.17
CA ASP A 249 0.81 14.27 -19.09
C ASP A 249 1.94 15.01 -18.32
N CYS A 250 1.61 15.68 -17.22
CA CYS A 250 2.60 16.31 -16.35
C CYS A 250 3.56 15.29 -15.72
N ILE A 251 3.04 14.18 -15.18
CA ILE A 251 3.83 13.12 -14.55
C ILE A 251 4.74 12.46 -15.59
N GLU A 252 4.23 12.11 -16.76
CA GLU A 252 4.97 11.41 -17.83
C GLU A 252 6.10 12.26 -18.41
N LYS A 253 5.84 13.56 -18.66
CA LYS A 253 6.87 14.50 -19.12
C LYS A 253 8.03 14.62 -18.12
N LEU A 254 7.72 14.71 -16.83
CA LEU A 254 8.73 14.81 -15.78
C LEU A 254 9.50 13.49 -15.60
N GLN A 255 8.80 12.36 -15.63
CA GLN A 255 9.45 11.04 -15.56
C GLN A 255 10.40 10.82 -16.74
N SER A 256 9.98 11.18 -17.96
CA SER A 256 10.81 11.07 -19.17
C SER A 256 12.05 11.95 -19.10
N LYS A 257 11.91 13.20 -18.63
CA LYS A 257 13.03 14.13 -18.46
C LYS A 257 14.05 13.63 -17.44
N ILE A 258 13.59 13.08 -16.32
CA ILE A 258 14.49 12.53 -15.29
C ILE A 258 15.17 11.25 -15.77
N ASN A 259 14.45 10.38 -16.49
CA ASN A 259 15.05 9.20 -17.12
C ASN A 259 16.15 9.58 -18.12
N TRP A 260 15.95 10.64 -18.91
CA TRP A 260 16.97 11.18 -19.81
C TRP A 260 18.19 11.71 -19.04
N LEU A 261 17.99 12.52 -18.00
CA LEU A 261 19.08 13.03 -17.14
C LEU A 261 19.91 11.90 -16.51
N ASN A 262 19.25 10.83 -16.06
CA ASN A 262 19.90 9.65 -15.49
C ASN A 262 20.75 8.88 -16.53
N LYS A 263 20.35 8.87 -17.81
CA LYS A 263 21.14 8.27 -18.90
C LYS A 263 22.35 9.13 -19.30
N GLY A 264 22.27 10.45 -19.09
CA GLY A 264 23.26 11.42 -19.56
C GLY A 264 24.52 11.64 -18.69
N LYS A 265 24.77 10.85 -17.63
CA LYS A 265 25.90 11.06 -16.68
C LYS A 265 25.95 12.48 -16.04
N LEU A 266 24.85 13.22 -15.96
CA LEU A 266 24.76 14.41 -15.12
C LEU A 266 24.59 13.97 -13.65
N SER A 267 25.36 14.56 -12.74
CA SER A 267 25.52 14.03 -11.38
C SER A 267 24.18 13.86 -10.64
N LYS A 268 24.03 12.75 -9.91
CA LYS A 268 22.88 12.47 -9.02
C LYS A 268 22.56 13.61 -8.03
N LYS A 269 23.49 14.57 -7.83
CA LYS A 269 23.31 15.76 -6.98
C LYS A 269 22.39 16.83 -7.58
N LEU A 270 22.12 16.84 -8.89
CA LEU A 270 21.24 17.84 -9.52
C LEU A 270 19.75 17.46 -9.46
N ILE A 271 19.43 16.18 -9.29
CA ILE A 271 18.05 15.67 -9.26
C ILE A 271 17.21 16.32 -8.15
N PRO A 272 17.69 16.46 -6.89
CA PRO A 272 16.94 17.15 -5.84
C PRO A 272 16.65 18.62 -6.14
N PHE A 273 17.55 19.32 -6.84
CA PHE A 273 17.36 20.72 -7.22
C PHE A 273 16.25 20.88 -8.26
N TYR A 274 16.21 20.00 -9.27
CA TYR A 274 15.13 19.99 -10.26
C TYR A 274 13.77 19.61 -9.63
N MET A 275 13.74 18.63 -8.73
CA MET A 275 12.51 18.27 -8.01
C MET A 275 11.93 19.45 -7.21
N LYS A 276 12.80 20.30 -6.63
CA LYS A 276 12.39 21.49 -5.86
C LYS A 276 11.84 22.63 -6.74
N ILE A 277 12.29 22.73 -7.99
CA ILE A 277 11.77 23.72 -8.96
C ILE A 277 10.38 23.34 -9.46
N TYR A 278 10.14 22.05 -9.73
CA TYR A 278 8.89 21.59 -10.32
C TYR A 278 7.79 21.22 -9.30
N ASN A 279 8.11 21.15 -8.00
CA ASN A 279 7.14 20.96 -6.91
C ASN A 279 6.62 22.30 -6.31
N ARG A 280 7.03 23.46 -6.85
CA ARG A 280 6.39 24.76 -6.58
C ARG A 280 5.17 24.92 -7.48
#